data_AF-A0A971ZYM5-F1
#
_entry.id   AF-A0A971ZYM5-F1
#
_cell.length_a   1.000
_cell.length_b   1.000
_cell.length_c   1.000
_cell.angle_alpha   90.00
_cell.angle_beta   90.00
_cell.angle_gamma   90.00
#
_symmetry.space_group_name_H-M   'P 1'
#
loop_
_entity.id
_entity.type
_entity.pdbx_description
1 polymer ?
#
loop_
_entity_poly.entity_id
_entity_poly.type
_entity_poly.pdbx_seq_one_letter_code
_entity_poly.pdbx_strand_id
1 'polypeptide(L)' 'MSNITSSGSFLERRFRLRENKTDVKTEILAGITTFMTMAYILVVNPSILADAGMDWGGVFTATALSAA' A
#
# COMPACT_ATOMS: atom_id res chain seq x y z
N MET A 1 38.13 -15.20 -15.42
CA MET A 1 37.19 -16.27 -15.80
C MET A 1 36.44 -16.71 -14.54
N SER A 2 35.11 -16.92 -14.62
CA SER A 2 34.16 -17.28 -13.54
C SER A 2 33.49 -16.08 -12.84
N ASN A 3 32.45 -15.46 -13.40
CA ASN A 3 31.02 -15.85 -13.28
C ASN A 3 30.52 -16.03 -11.83
N ILE A 4 30.38 -14.92 -11.09
CA ILE A 4 29.43 -14.87 -9.98
C ILE A 4 28.12 -14.32 -10.56
N THR A 5 27.23 -15.24 -10.91
CA THR A 5 25.82 -14.98 -11.20
C THR A 5 25.19 -14.29 -10.00
N SER A 6 25.02 -12.96 -10.05
CA SER A 6 24.05 -12.29 -9.18
C SER A 6 22.67 -12.77 -9.59
N SER A 7 22.15 -13.74 -8.83
CA SER A 7 20.74 -14.07 -8.80
C SER A 7 19.95 -12.77 -8.63
N GLY A 8 19.39 -12.24 -9.72
CA GLY A 8 18.55 -11.05 -9.66
C GLY A 8 17.47 -11.28 -8.61
N SER A 9 17.43 -10.43 -7.59
CA SER A 9 16.47 -10.49 -6.48
C SER A 9 15.07 -10.79 -7.03
N PHE A 10 14.28 -11.62 -6.35
CA PHE A 10 12.90 -11.95 -6.76
C PHE A 10 12.09 -10.69 -7.13
N LEU A 11 12.31 -9.60 -6.39
CA LEU A 11 11.69 -8.29 -6.61
C LEU A 11 12.15 -7.63 -7.91
N GLU A 12 13.44 -7.73 -8.28
CA GLU A 12 13.96 -7.23 -9.56
C GLU A 12 13.33 -7.98 -10.73
N ARG A 13 13.16 -9.31 -10.61
CA ARG A 13 12.49 -10.12 -11.65
C ARG A 13 11.00 -9.82 -11.79
N ARG A 14 10.31 -9.55 -10.68
CA ARG A 14 8.86 -9.28 -10.68
C ARG A 14 8.48 -7.84 -11.00
N PHE A 15 9.28 -6.88 -10.56
CA PHE A 15 8.96 -5.44 -10.63
C PHE A 15 9.93 -4.63 -11.50
N ARG A 16 11.00 -5.25 -12.03
CA ARG A 16 11.96 -4.62 -12.95
C ARG A 16 12.48 -3.28 -12.41
N LEU A 17 12.91 -3.26 -11.14
CA LEU A 17 13.23 -2.04 -10.41
C LEU A 17 14.31 -1.20 -11.11
N ARG A 18 15.35 -1.86 -11.67
CA ARG A 18 16.40 -1.16 -12.42
C ARG A 18 15.92 -0.53 -13.73
N GLU A 19 15.00 -1.15 -14.45
CA GLU A 19 14.39 -0.53 -15.65
C GLU A 19 13.52 0.66 -15.27
N ASN A 20 12.81 0.57 -14.14
CA ASN A 20 12.01 1.65 -13.58
C ASN A 20 12.86 2.70 -12.81
N LYS A 21 14.19 2.53 -12.76
CA LYS A 21 15.15 3.39 -12.04
C LYS A 21 14.79 3.61 -10.57
N THR A 22 14.21 2.60 -9.93
CA THR A 22 13.80 2.58 -8.51
C THR A 22 14.59 1.52 -7.73
N ASP A 23 14.54 1.59 -6.40
CA ASP A 23 15.22 0.70 -5.47
C ASP A 23 14.23 0.11 -4.47
N VAL A 24 14.53 -1.06 -3.90
CA VAL A 24 13.62 -1.79 -2.99
C VAL A 24 13.21 -0.94 -1.78
N LYS A 25 14.15 -0.14 -1.25
CA LYS A 25 13.87 0.76 -0.11
C LYS A 25 12.83 1.82 -0.47
N THR A 26 12.92 2.36 -1.67
CA THR A 26 11.99 3.38 -2.19
C THR A 26 10.60 2.80 -2.37
N GLU A 27 10.49 1.61 -2.96
CA GLU A 27 9.20 0.93 -3.15
C GLU A 27 8.53 0.56 -1.82
N ILE A 28 9.30 0.10 -0.82
CA ILE A 28 8.75 -0.21 0.50
C ILE A 28 8.22 1.07 1.16
N LEU A 29 8.97 2.18 1.10
CA LEU A 29 8.53 3.45 1.67
C LEU A 29 7.30 3.99 0.95
N ALA A 30 7.26 3.90 -0.38
CA ALA A 30 6.11 4.28 -1.19
C ALA A 30 4.89 3.43 -0.82
N GLY A 31 5.04 2.12 -0.74
CA GLY A 31 3.98 1.19 -0.34
C GLY A 31 3.44 1.45 1.05
N ILE A 32 4.31 1.69 2.04
CA ILE A 32 3.89 2.06 3.40
C ILE A 32 3.13 3.38 3.41
N THR A 33 3.60 4.39 2.65
CA THR A 33 2.94 5.70 2.56
C THR A 33 1.54 5.57 1.96
N THR A 34 1.40 4.82 0.86
CA THR A 34 0.10 4.53 0.24
C THR A 34 -0.81 3.76 1.19
N PHE A 35 -0.29 2.74 1.85
CA PHE A 35 -1.04 1.95 2.83
C PHE A 35 -1.53 2.81 4.00
N MET A 36 -0.67 3.65 4.58
CA MET A 36 -1.05 4.57 5.66
C MET A 36 -2.12 5.55 5.21
N THR A 37 -2.05 6.07 3.98
CA THR A 37 -3.05 6.99 3.43
C THR A 37 -4.42 6.30 3.33
N MET A 38 -4.46 5.07 2.80
CA MET A 38 -5.69 4.28 2.71
C MET A 38 -6.23 3.88 4.09
N ALA A 39 -5.35 3.47 5.01
CA ALA A 39 -5.72 3.13 6.39
C ALA A 39 -6.30 4.32 7.14
N TYR A 40 -5.75 5.52 6.93
CA TYR A 40 -6.30 6.76 7.47
C TYR A 40 -7.72 6.99 6.97
N ILE A 41 -7.99 6.85 5.66
CA ILE A 41 -9.33 7.01 5.08
C ILE A 41 -10.32 6.00 5.70
N LEU A 42 -9.91 4.73 5.86
CA LEU A 42 -10.73 3.68 6.45
C LEU A 42 -11.09 3.94 7.91
N VAL A 43 -10.25 4.65 8.67
CA VAL A 43 -10.53 4.96 10.08
C VAL A 43 -11.26 6.29 10.23
N VAL A 44 -10.87 7.30 9.47
CA VAL A 44 -11.38 8.67 9.60
C VAL A 44 -12.76 8.86 9.02
N ASN A 45 -13.07 8.30 7.84
CA ASN A 45 -14.42 8.46 7.28
C ASN A 45 -15.50 7.87 8.21
N PRO A 46 -15.34 6.66 8.77
CA PRO A 46 -16.33 6.10 9.69
C PRO A 46 -16.38 6.79 11.04
N SER A 47 -15.26 7.30 11.56
CA SER A 47 -15.28 8.02 12.85
C SER A 47 -15.99 9.36 12.73
N ILE A 48 -15.79 10.12 11.65
CA ILE A 48 -16.53 11.38 11.42
C ILE A 48 -18.04 11.11 11.21
N LEU A 49 -18.41 10.08 10.44
CA LEU A 49 -19.82 9.76 10.20
C LEU A 49 -20.50 9.11 11.42
N ALA A 50 -19.74 8.40 12.27
CA ALA A 50 -20.25 7.88 13.53
C ALA A 50 -20.53 8.99 14.54
N ASP A 51 -19.70 10.03 14.59
CA ASP A 51 -19.97 11.23 15.39
C ASP A 51 -21.26 11.95 14.93
N ALA A 52 -21.63 11.82 13.65
CA ALA A 52 -22.89 12.32 13.11
C ALA A 52 -24.11 11.41 13.41
N GLY A 53 -23.93 10.29 14.12
CA GLY A 53 -24.98 9.37 14.55
C GLY A 53 -25.19 8.14 13.66
N MET A 54 -24.26 7.85 12.73
CA MET A 54 -24.34 6.69 11.83
C MET A 54 -23.64 5.45 12.41
N ASP A 55 -24.10 4.24 12.04
CA ASP A 55 -23.46 2.99 12.53
C ASP A 55 -22.02 2.85 12.02
N TRP A 56 -21.06 2.83 12.95
CA TRP A 56 -19.63 2.82 12.64
C TRP A 56 -19.25 1.62 11.76
N GLY A 57 -19.84 0.44 12.01
CA GLY A 57 -19.58 -0.79 11.25
C GLY A 57 -20.10 -0.72 9.82
N GLY A 58 -21.31 -0.18 9.62
CA GLY A 58 -21.90 0.02 8.30
C GLY A 58 -21.11 1.02 7.45
N VAL A 59 -20.65 2.12 8.05
CA VAL A 59 -19.85 3.12 7.32
C VAL A 59 -18.44 2.62 7.05
N PHE A 60 -17.85 1.87 7.98
CA PHE A 60 -16.56 1.22 7.78
C PHE A 60 -16.60 0.24 6.60
N THR A 61 -17.61 -0.63 6.55
CA THR A 61 -17.76 -1.60 5.45
C THR A 61 -18.05 -0.90 4.10
N ALA A 62 -18.89 0.13 4.08
CA ALA A 62 -19.13 0.93 2.86
C ALA A 62 -17.86 1.65 2.37
N THR A 63 -17.06 2.20 3.29
CA THR A 63 -15.79 2.86 2.95
C THR A 63 -14.77 1.84 2.44
N ALA A 64 -14.67 0.68 3.08
CA ALA A 64 -13.81 -0.42 2.64
C ALA A 64 -14.19 -0.93 1.24
N LEU A 65 -15.49 -1.06 0.96
CA LEU A 65 -15.98 -1.44 -0.36
C LEU A 65 -15.72 -0.38 -1.43
N SER A 66 -15.71 0.91 -1.06
CA SER A 66 -15.43 2.01 -1.99
C SER A 66 -13.94 2.23 -2.26
N ALA A 67 -13.07 1.79 -1.33
CA ALA A 67 -11.62 1.90 -1.43
C ALA A 67 -10.96 0.69 -2.11
N ALA A 68 -11.71 -0.40 -2.30
CA ALA A 68 -11.32 -1.62 -3.00
C ALA A 68 -11.59 -1.51 -4.51
#